data_AF-A0A8J7N4P9-F1
#
_entry.id   AF-A0A8J7N4P9-F1
#
_cell.length_a   1.000
_cell.length_b   1.000
_cell.length_c   1.000
_cell.angle_alpha   90.00
_cell.angle_beta   90.00
_cell.angle_gamma   90.00
#
_symmetry.space_group_name_H-M   'P 1'
#
loop_
_entity.id
_entity.type
_entity.pdbx_description
1 polymer ?
#
loop_
_entity_poly.entity_id
_entity_poly.type
_entity_poly.pdbx_seq_one_letter_code
_entity_poly.pdbx_strand_id
1 'polypeptide(L)'
;MRTTLTLDEDVAARLKAEARRSGRPFRAVVNETLRQGLTARGSGAQRKPFKAAVRDLGELKPGLSLDDVAGLLEQVEGPLHR
;
A
#
# COMPACT_ATOMS: atom_id res chain seq x y z
N MET A 1 12.87 -3.91 30.41
CA MET A 1 12.58 -2.85 31.41
C MET A 1 11.11 -2.92 31.82
N ARG A 2 10.80 -2.61 33.09
CA ARG A 2 9.42 -2.38 33.56
C ARG A 2 9.24 -0.88 33.76
N THR A 3 8.23 -0.32 33.13
CA THR A 3 7.93 1.11 33.12
C THR A 3 6.43 1.28 33.35
N THR A 4 6.05 2.27 34.14
CA THR A 4 4.67 2.71 34.28
C THR A 4 4.46 3.87 33.32
N LEU A 5 3.42 3.78 32.48
CA LEU A 5 3.07 4.79 31.49
C LEU A 5 1.63 5.21 31.71
N THR A 6 1.40 6.52 31.85
CA THR A 6 0.07 7.10 31.81
C THR A 6 -0.38 7.19 30.35
N LEU A 7 -1.59 6.71 30.05
CA LEU A 7 -2.19 6.73 28.72
C LEU A 7 -3.49 7.52 28.77
N ASP A 8 -3.77 8.27 27.71
CA ASP A 8 -5.10 8.84 27.49
C ASP A 8 -6.13 7.72 27.34
N GLU A 9 -7.38 8.00 27.74
CA GLU A 9 -8.44 7.00 27.81
C GLU A 9 -8.74 6.38 26.43
N ASP A 10 -8.71 7.19 25.38
CA ASP A 10 -8.95 6.75 24.01
C ASP A 10 -7.83 5.81 23.50
N VAL A 11 -6.57 6.13 23.82
CA VAL A 11 -5.41 5.30 23.50
C VAL A 11 -5.49 3.97 24.24
N ALA A 12 -5.79 3.99 25.54
CA ALA A 12 -5.94 2.80 26.34
C ALA A 12 -7.09 1.90 25.82
N ALA A 13 -8.24 2.49 25.47
CA ALA A 13 -9.38 1.77 24.90
C ALA A 13 -9.03 1.08 23.57
N ARG A 14 -8.33 1.79 22.67
CA ARG A 14 -7.88 1.24 21.38
C ARG A 14 -6.90 0.07 21.54
N LEU A 15 -5.92 0.21 22.43
CA LEU A 15 -4.94 -0.86 22.69
C LEU A 15 -5.60 -2.09 23.34
N LYS A 16 -6.59 -1.90 24.21
CA LYS A 16 -7.37 -3.00 24.81
C LYS A 16 -8.22 -3.72 23.75
N ALA A 17 -8.85 -2.97 22.85
CA ALA A 17 -9.63 -3.54 21.74
C ALA A 17 -8.74 -4.36 20.81
N GLU A 18 -7.55 -3.85 20.46
CA GLU A 18 -6.56 -4.58 19.65
C GLU A 18 -6.08 -5.87 20.33
N ALA A 19 -5.78 -5.82 21.63
CA ALA A 19 -5.37 -6.99 22.39
C ALA A 19 -6.45 -8.08 22.39
N ARG A 20 -7.72 -7.69 22.55
CA ARG A 20 -8.87 -8.61 22.46
C ARG A 20 -8.99 -9.20 21.05
N ARG A 21 -8.92 -8.36 20.02
CA ARG A 21 -9.03 -8.78 18.61
C ARG A 21 -7.93 -9.75 18.18
N SER A 22 -6.69 -9.46 18.57
CA SER A 22 -5.52 -10.25 18.19
C SER A 22 -5.27 -11.46 19.10
N GLY A 23 -5.97 -11.57 20.24
CA GLY A 23 -5.72 -12.60 21.25
C GLY A 23 -4.35 -12.49 21.93
N ARG A 24 -3.66 -11.35 21.78
CA ARG A 24 -2.29 -11.16 22.26
C ARG A 24 -2.27 -10.43 23.61
N PRO A 25 -1.27 -10.69 24.46
CA PRO A 25 -1.12 -9.96 25.72
C PRO A 25 -1.04 -8.45 25.50
N PHE A 26 -1.73 -7.67 26.34
CA PHE A 26 -1.78 -6.20 26.24
C PHE A 26 -0.37 -5.58 26.12
N ARG A 27 0.59 -6.04 26.94
CA ARG A 27 2.00 -5.60 26.86
C ARG A 27 2.65 -5.84 25.49
N ALA A 28 2.33 -6.95 24.82
CA ALA A 28 2.89 -7.26 23.51
C ALA A 28 2.35 -6.29 22.46
N VAL A 29 1.05 -6.02 22.49
CA VAL A 29 0.38 -5.05 21.62
C VAL A 29 0.95 -3.65 21.84
N VAL A 30 1.00 -3.17 23.10
CA VAL A 30 1.55 -1.85 23.43
C VAL A 30 2.97 -1.68 22.87
N ASN A 31 3.85 -2.65 23.12
CA ASN A 31 5.24 -2.56 22.68
C ASN A 31 5.37 -2.58 21.15
N GLU A 32 4.57 -3.40 20.46
CA GLU A 32 4.59 -3.43 19.01
C GLU A 32 4.08 -2.12 18.41
N THR A 33 2.94 -1.62 18.89
CA THR A 33 2.38 -0.34 18.43
C THR A 33 3.40 0.79 18.63
N LEU A 34 4.09 0.84 19.77
CA LEU A 34 5.15 1.83 20.01
C LEU A 34 6.34 1.65 19.05
N ARG A 35 6.80 0.42 18.80
CA ARG A 35 7.87 0.15 17.82
C ARG A 35 7.50 0.62 16.43
N GLN A 36 6.30 0.26 15.96
CA GLN A 36 5.79 0.66 14.65
C GLN A 36 5.70 2.20 14.55
N GLY A 37 5.21 2.87 15.60
CA GLY A 37 5.15 4.32 15.66
C GLY A 37 6.53 5.00 15.62
N LEU A 38 7.51 4.44 16.34
CA LEU A 38 8.90 4.95 16.33
C LEU A 38 9.59 4.69 14.98
N THR A 39 9.37 3.54 14.36
CA THR A 39 9.86 3.23 13.00
C THR A 39 9.23 4.16 11.96
N ALA A 40 7.91 4.37 12.01
CA ALA A 40 7.20 5.24 11.08
C ALA A 40 7.68 6.71 11.14
N ARG A 41 8.07 7.17 12.34
CA ARG A 41 8.68 8.50 12.52
C ARG A 41 10.13 8.57 12.00
N GLY A 42 10.91 7.50 12.17
CA GLY A 42 12.27 7.40 11.63
C GLY A 42 12.31 7.27 10.11
N SER A 43 11.26 6.70 9.51
CA SER A 43 11.09 6.58 8.06
C SER A 43 10.50 7.85 7.43
N GLY A 44 10.97 9.03 7.84
CA GLY A 44 10.85 10.27 7.05
C GLY A 44 11.48 10.16 5.65
N ALA A 45 11.89 8.97 5.21
CA ALA A 45 11.96 8.63 3.81
C ALA A 45 10.55 8.81 3.20
N GLN A 46 10.29 10.04 2.72
CA GLN A 46 9.35 10.30 1.64
C GLN A 46 9.33 9.06 0.76
N ARG A 47 8.23 8.31 0.82
CA ARG A 47 8.06 7.17 -0.07
C ARG A 47 8.22 7.75 -1.46
N LYS A 48 9.34 7.43 -2.13
CA LYS A 48 9.64 8.03 -3.44
C LYS A 48 8.40 7.82 -4.29
N PRO A 49 7.90 8.86 -4.97
CA PRO A 49 6.75 8.71 -5.85
C PRO A 49 6.99 7.50 -6.75
N PHE A 50 5.98 6.64 -6.87
CA PHE A 50 6.08 5.51 -7.76
C PHE A 50 6.38 6.03 -9.17
N LYS A 51 7.47 5.54 -9.77
CA LYS A 51 7.83 5.84 -11.15
C LYS A 51 7.68 4.56 -11.95
N ALA A 52 6.82 4.58 -12.96
CA ALA A 52 6.76 3.48 -13.92
C ALA A 52 8.09 3.43 -14.70
N ALA A 53 8.67 2.25 -14.79
CA ALA A 53 9.80 2.01 -15.68
C ALA A 53 9.27 1.92 -17.12
N VAL A 54 9.14 3.08 -17.78
CA VAL A 54 8.68 3.15 -19.17
C VAL A 54 9.81 2.73 -20.10
N ARG A 55 9.46 2.01 -21.15
CA ARG A 55 10.32 1.78 -22.31
C ARG A 55 9.73 2.53 -23.50
N ASP A 56 10.60 3.16 -24.27
CA ASP A 56 10.21 3.72 -25.55
C ASP A 56 9.93 2.57 -26.53
N LEU A 57 8.70 2.53 -27.05
CA LEU A 57 8.25 1.55 -28.05
C LEU A 57 8.13 2.17 -29.45
N GLY A 58 8.54 3.43 -29.62
CA GLY A 58 8.39 4.20 -30.84
C GLY A 58 7.00 4.82 -31.00
N GLU A 59 6.75 5.39 -32.17
CA GLU A 59 5.47 6.02 -32.50
C GLU A 59 4.40 4.97 -32.79
N LEU A 60 3.19 5.25 -32.33
CA LEU A 60 2.02 4.44 -32.67
C LEU A 60 1.73 4.57 -34.17
N LYS A 61 1.46 3.45 -34.85
CA LYS A 61 1.11 3.48 -36.28
C LYS A 61 -0.15 4.34 -36.48
N PRO A 62 -0.22 5.16 -37.54
CA PRO A 62 -1.39 5.99 -37.81
C PRO A 62 -2.67 5.16 -37.88
N GLY A 63 -3.72 5.63 -37.21
CA GLY A 63 -5.03 4.98 -37.19
C GLY A 63 -5.21 3.87 -36.15
N LEU A 64 -4.16 3.52 -35.39
CA LEU A 64 -4.30 2.67 -34.20
C LEU A 64 -4.62 3.54 -32.98
N SER A 65 -5.47 3.04 -32.09
CA SER A 65 -5.78 3.64 -30.79
C SER A 65 -5.51 2.63 -29.68
N LEU A 66 -4.76 3.03 -28.64
CA LEU A 66 -4.55 2.18 -27.45
C LEU A 66 -5.69 2.28 -26.44
N ASP A 67 -6.61 3.24 -26.63
CA ASP A 67 -7.78 3.46 -25.77
C ASP A 67 -8.99 2.62 -26.19
N ASP A 68 -8.94 1.96 -27.35
CA ASP A 68 -9.95 1.02 -27.85
C ASP A 68 -9.34 -0.36 -28.08
N VAL A 69 -9.48 -1.23 -27.08
CA VAL A 69 -8.91 -2.59 -27.12
C VAL A 69 -9.52 -3.42 -28.24
N ALA A 70 -10.84 -3.33 -28.46
CA ALA A 70 -11.51 -4.18 -29.45
C ALA A 70 -11.14 -3.77 -30.88
N GLY A 71 -11.18 -2.46 -31.18
CA GLY A 71 -10.76 -1.95 -32.47
C GLY A 71 -9.28 -2.19 -32.74
N LEU A 72 -8.42 -2.06 -31.73
CA LEU A 72 -7.00 -2.35 -31.85
C LEU A 72 -6.73 -3.81 -32.19
N LEU A 73 -7.38 -4.75 -31.50
CA LEU A 73 -7.25 -6.18 -31.77
C LEU A 73 -7.75 -6.54 -33.17
N GLU A 74 -8.87 -5.99 -33.60
CA GLU A 74 -9.37 -6.20 -34.97
C GLU A 74 -8.37 -5.67 -36.03
N GLN A 75 -7.75 -4.52 -35.80
CA GLN A 75 -6.77 -3.94 -36.72
C GLN A 75 -5.43 -4.69 -36.75
N VAL A 76 -4.98 -5.24 -35.62
CA VAL A 76 -3.67 -5.89 -35.50
C VAL A 76 -3.73 -7.41 -35.77
N GLU A 77 -4.78 -8.08 -35.27
CA GLU A 77 -4.93 -9.54 -35.31
C GLU A 77 -6.05 -10.00 -36.25
N GLY A 78 -6.95 -9.10 -36.65
CA GLY A 78 -8.06 -9.38 -37.57
C GLY A 78 -9.39 -9.74 -36.88
N PRO A 79 -10.46 -9.95 -37.66
CA PRO A 79 -11.81 -10.21 -37.13
C PRO A 79 -11.99 -11.59 -36.48
N LEU A 80 -10.97 -12.45 -36.54
CA LEU A 80 -10.95 -13.78 -35.91
C LEU A 80 -10.07 -13.82 -34.65
N HIS A 81 -9.66 -12.67 -34.13
CA HIS A 81 -8.96 -12.60 -32.84
C HIS A 81 -9.87 -13.15 -31.72
N ARG A 82 -9.29 -13.90 -30.78
CA ARG A 82 -10.03 -14.59 -29.70
C ARG A 82 -9.43 -14.30 -28.34
#